data_AF-A0A453AXJ5-F1
#
_entry.id   AF-A0A453AXJ5-F1
#
_cell.length_a   1.000
_cell.length_b   1.000
_cell.length_c   1.000
_cell.angle_alpha   90.00
_cell.angle_beta   90.00
_cell.angle_gamma   90.00
#
_symmetry.space_group_name_H-M   'P 1'
#
loop_
_entity.id
_entity.type
_entity.pdbx_description
1 polymer ?
#
loop_
_entity_poly.entity_id
_entity_poly.type
_entity_poly.pdbx_seq_one_letter_code
_entity_poly.pdbx_strand_id
1 'polypeptide(L)'
;NFSNFNIIVDGLVIDCKFPDHLRKTYYELCCAQESFLHKDLLKQINLTLAVGVIMETTNIAEGIRACEARASSHEDFVVWKKTLEAFELLGMNVKFLLKRIDGLLSLSARPRDPAEHEGYKEMKLERAHAGAKMKELESRMSSVKDTLKKMDVEMEEMLRRLATAPWYFAED
;
A
#
# COMPACT_ATOMS: atom_id res chain seq x y z
N ASN A 1 25.21 14.40 -0.77
CA ASN A 1 25.38 13.07 -1.39
C ASN A 1 25.11 12.03 -0.30
N PHE A 2 24.25 11.05 -0.57
CA PHE A 2 23.86 10.01 0.38
C PHE A 2 25.06 9.16 0.86
N SER A 3 26.07 8.92 0.02
CA SER A 3 27.25 8.12 0.40
C SER A 3 28.02 8.69 1.59
N ASN A 4 27.95 10.01 1.80
CA ASN A 4 28.67 10.72 2.85
C ASN A 4 27.74 11.20 3.97
N PHE A 5 26.48 10.79 3.94
CA PHE A 5 25.49 11.14 4.95
C PHE A 5 25.64 10.18 6.13
N ASN A 6 25.81 10.71 7.34
CA ASN A 6 25.82 9.92 8.57
C ASN A 6 24.82 10.50 9.55
N ILE A 7 24.09 9.62 10.24
CA ILE A 7 23.22 10.00 11.36
C ILE A 7 24.09 10.00 12.62
N ILE A 8 24.22 11.15 13.26
CA ILE A 8 25.11 11.35 14.41
C ILE A 8 24.31 11.84 15.61
N VAL A 9 24.25 11.04 16.67
CA VAL A 9 23.59 11.42 17.93
C VAL A 9 24.63 11.41 19.04
N ASP A 10 24.75 12.54 19.76
CA ASP A 10 25.75 12.74 20.81
C ASP A 10 27.19 12.35 20.40
N GLY A 11 27.55 12.64 19.14
CA GLY A 11 28.86 12.34 18.56
C GLY A 11 29.06 10.90 18.09
N LEU A 12 28.07 10.02 18.25
CA LEU A 12 28.10 8.64 17.79
C LEU A 12 27.42 8.48 16.43
N VAL A 13 28.13 7.87 15.48
CA VAL A 13 27.54 7.46 14.19
C VAL A 13 26.65 6.23 14.43
N ILE A 14 25.37 6.36 14.11
CA ILE A 14 24.35 5.31 14.36
C ILE A 14 23.76 4.71 13.10
N ASP A 15 24.39 4.90 11.94
CA ASP A 15 23.89 4.43 10.65
C ASP A 15 23.53 2.94 10.61
N CYS A 16 24.32 2.10 11.29
CA CYS A 16 24.09 0.65 11.37
C CYS A 16 22.81 0.25 12.12
N LYS A 17 22.13 1.20 12.78
CA LYS A 17 20.85 0.99 13.45
C LYS A 17 19.65 1.16 12.53
N PHE A 18 19.87 1.59 11.28
CA PHE A 18 18.83 1.84 10.30
C PHE A 18 18.95 0.87 9.12
N PRO A 19 17.84 0.26 8.68
CA PRO A 19 17.76 -0.31 7.35
C PRO A 19 18.10 0.73 6.27
N ASP A 20 18.76 0.31 5.20
CA ASP A 20 19.22 1.23 4.14
C ASP A 20 18.10 2.11 3.55
N HIS A 21 16.91 1.53 3.36
CA HIS A 21 15.75 2.27 2.85
C HIS A 21 15.32 3.39 3.79
N LEU A 22 15.24 3.13 5.11
CA LEU A 22 14.88 4.15 6.10
C LEU A 22 15.97 5.20 6.24
N ARG A 23 17.26 4.82 6.21
CA ARG A 23 18.36 5.78 6.21
C ARG A 23 18.30 6.70 5.00
N LYS A 24 17.96 6.16 3.82
CA LYS A 24 17.78 6.94 2.59
C LYS A 24 16.58 7.88 2.68
N THR A 25 15.43 7.40 3.15
CA THR A 25 14.26 8.25 3.35
C THR A 25 14.57 9.36 4.36
N TYR A 26 15.27 9.04 5.46
CA TYR A 26 15.66 10.04 6.44
C TYR A 26 16.60 11.09 5.86
N TYR A 27 17.56 10.69 5.02
CA TYR A 27 18.41 11.62 4.27
C TYR A 27 17.58 12.56 3.38
N GLU A 28 16.64 12.03 2.61
CA GLU A 28 15.76 12.83 1.75
C GLU A 28 14.95 13.86 2.54
N LEU A 29 14.43 13.47 3.72
CA LEU A 29 13.71 14.38 4.62
C LEU A 29 14.63 15.48 5.14
N CYS A 30 15.85 15.14 5.54
CA CYS A 30 16.83 16.12 5.99
C CYS A 30 17.21 17.10 4.86
N CYS A 31 17.36 16.61 3.63
CA CYS A 31 17.59 17.46 2.47
C CYS A 31 16.42 18.39 2.19
N ALA A 32 15.18 17.89 2.25
CA ALA A 32 13.99 18.70 2.02
C ALA A 32 13.78 19.79 3.09
N GLN A 33 14.33 19.60 4.29
CA GLN A 33 14.30 20.58 5.38
C GLN A 33 15.61 21.36 5.55
N GLU A 34 16.59 21.12 4.67
CA GLU A 34 17.93 21.72 4.72
C GLU A 34 18.61 21.59 6.11
N SER A 35 18.28 20.53 6.84
CA SER A 35 18.68 20.37 8.25
C SER A 35 18.53 18.93 8.71
N PHE A 36 19.42 18.47 9.60
CA PHE A 36 19.19 17.23 10.33
C PHE A 36 17.97 17.39 11.23
N LEU A 37 16.98 16.51 11.08
CA LEU A 37 15.75 16.65 11.87
C LEU A 37 16.00 16.42 13.37
N HIS A 38 17.05 15.68 13.73
CA HIS A 38 17.42 15.39 15.11
C HIS A 38 18.40 16.40 15.73
N LYS A 39 18.69 17.54 15.07
CA LYS A 39 19.72 18.49 15.52
C LYS A 39 19.48 19.05 16.93
N ASP A 40 18.22 19.26 17.28
CA ASP A 40 17.79 19.86 18.55
C ASP A 40 17.23 18.80 19.51
N LEU A 41 17.36 17.51 19.15
CA LEU A 41 16.94 16.41 20.01
C LEU A 41 17.67 16.50 21.35
N LEU A 42 16.94 16.25 22.45
CA LEU A 42 17.48 16.38 23.81
C LEU A 42 18.85 15.70 23.93
N LYS A 43 19.85 16.48 24.37
CA LYS A 43 21.20 15.97 24.61
C LYS A 43 21.16 14.88 25.68
N GLN A 44 21.97 13.84 25.52
CA GLN A 44 22.05 12.71 26.46
C GLN A 44 20.75 11.88 26.58
N ILE A 45 19.81 12.04 25.64
CA ILE A 45 18.69 11.12 25.52
C ILE A 45 19.23 9.70 25.29
N ASN A 46 18.53 8.71 25.82
CA ASN A 46 18.91 7.32 25.61
C ASN A 46 19.05 7.02 24.10
N LEU A 47 20.17 6.45 23.68
CA LEU A 47 20.48 6.22 22.26
C LEU A 47 19.42 5.36 21.55
N THR A 48 18.87 4.35 22.24
CA THR A 48 17.79 3.52 21.71
C THR A 48 16.54 4.34 21.46
N LEU A 49 16.22 5.27 22.37
CA LEU A 49 15.09 6.18 22.19
C LEU A 49 15.33 7.15 21.02
N ALA A 50 16.53 7.73 20.88
CA ALA A 50 16.87 8.59 19.74
C ALA A 50 16.72 7.86 18.40
N VAL A 51 17.25 6.64 18.30
CA VAL A 51 17.09 5.78 17.11
C VAL A 51 15.61 5.55 16.84
N GLY A 52 14.83 5.21 17.87
CA GLY A 52 13.39 4.99 17.75
C GLY A 52 12.63 6.22 17.24
N VAL A 53 12.92 7.41 17.80
CA VAL A 53 12.30 8.68 17.37
C VAL A 53 12.62 8.99 15.90
N ILE A 54 13.87 8.83 15.48
CA ILE A 54 14.28 9.08 14.09
C ILE A 54 13.60 8.11 13.14
N MET A 55 13.58 6.82 13.50
CA MET A 55 12.98 5.77 12.67
C MET A 55 11.48 5.94 12.55
N GLU A 56 10.79 6.20 13.65
CA GLU A 56 9.34 6.38 13.66
C GLU A 56 8.93 7.67 12.94
N THR A 57 9.69 8.77 13.08
CA THR A 57 9.50 9.98 12.27
C THR A 57 9.59 9.67 10.77
N THR A 58 10.55 8.83 10.39
CA THR A 58 10.76 8.40 9.00
C THR A 58 9.59 7.55 8.50
N ASN A 59 9.14 6.57 9.30
CA ASN A 59 7.98 5.73 8.99
C ASN A 59 6.70 6.55 8.81
N ILE A 60 6.44 7.51 9.71
CA ILE A 60 5.27 8.40 9.62
C ILE A 60 5.34 9.23 8.33
N ALA A 61 6.52 9.75 7.97
CA ALA A 61 6.69 10.49 6.72
C ALA A 61 6.43 9.61 5.48
N GLU A 62 6.86 8.34 5.49
CA GLU A 62 6.51 7.37 4.45
C GLU A 62 5.01 7.10 4.40
N GLY A 63 4.38 6.90 5.55
CA GLY A 63 2.93 6.77 5.70
C GLY A 63 2.20 7.93 5.04
N ILE A 64 2.53 9.16 5.44
CA ILE A 64 1.95 10.40 4.90
C ILE A 64 2.13 10.52 3.37
N ARG A 65 3.30 10.14 2.82
CA ARG A 65 3.51 10.11 1.36
C ARG A 65 2.65 9.04 0.69
N ALA A 66 2.52 7.87 1.30
CA ALA A 66 1.67 6.80 0.78
C ALA A 66 0.17 7.16 0.84
N CYS A 67 -0.26 8.02 1.79
CA CYS A 67 -1.64 8.49 1.88
C CYS A 67 -2.09 9.31 0.67
N GLU A 68 -1.18 10.03 0.02
CA GLU A 68 -1.49 10.72 -1.24
C GLU A 68 -1.82 9.72 -2.36
N ALA A 69 -1.41 8.46 -2.22
CA ALA A 69 -1.68 7.37 -3.17
C ALA A 69 -2.69 6.31 -2.65
N ARG A 70 -3.03 6.29 -1.36
CA ARG A 70 -3.89 5.29 -0.69
C ARG A 70 -4.74 5.92 0.42
N ALA A 71 -5.94 5.42 0.67
CA ALA A 71 -6.80 5.90 1.75
C ALA A 71 -6.34 5.37 3.13
N SER A 72 -5.47 6.10 3.83
CA SER A 72 -5.24 5.87 5.28
C SER A 72 -6.45 6.34 6.10
N SER A 73 -6.61 5.77 7.31
CA SER A 73 -7.75 6.11 8.15
C SER A 73 -7.54 7.43 8.89
N HIS A 74 -8.62 8.11 9.24
CA HIS A 74 -8.57 9.32 10.08
C HIS A 74 -7.93 9.04 11.45
N GLU A 75 -8.12 7.83 11.99
CA GLU A 75 -7.53 7.41 13.27
C GLU A 75 -6.00 7.36 13.21
N ASP A 76 -5.44 6.85 12.09
CA ASP A 76 -3.99 6.82 11.88
C ASP A 76 -3.39 8.22 11.94
N PHE A 77 -4.04 9.20 11.30
CA PHE A 77 -3.58 10.60 11.32
C PHE A 77 -3.59 11.21 12.71
N VAL A 78 -4.60 10.90 13.54
CA VAL A 78 -4.67 11.36 14.92
C VAL A 78 -3.54 10.75 15.76
N VAL A 79 -3.25 9.45 15.57
CA VAL A 79 -2.15 8.78 16.25
C VAL A 79 -0.81 9.38 15.84
N TRP A 80 -0.55 9.50 14.53
CA TRP A 80 0.68 10.09 14.02
C TRP A 80 0.87 11.53 14.49
N LYS A 81 -0.19 12.33 14.53
CA LYS A 81 -0.14 13.70 15.07
C LYS A 81 0.37 13.71 16.50
N LYS A 82 -0.24 12.92 17.40
CA LYS A 82 0.17 12.83 18.80
C LYS A 82 1.62 12.35 18.96
N THR A 83 2.03 11.37 18.15
CA THR A 83 3.41 10.87 18.14
C THR A 83 4.39 11.97 17.72
N LEU A 84 4.09 12.72 16.66
CA LEU A 84 4.94 13.83 16.21
C LEU A 84 4.96 14.99 17.21
N GLU A 85 3.83 15.33 17.84
CA GLU A 85 3.79 16.33 18.93
C GLU A 85 4.71 15.91 20.09
N ALA A 86 4.70 14.63 20.48
CA ALA A 86 5.62 14.11 21.49
C ALA A 86 7.09 14.18 21.04
N PHE A 87 7.39 13.90 19.77
CA PHE A 87 8.75 14.00 19.23
C PHE A 87 9.22 15.46 19.11
N GLU A 88 8.33 16.39 18.81
CA GLU A 88 8.63 17.82 18.84
C GLU A 88 9.04 18.27 20.25
N LEU A 89 8.37 17.78 21.29
CA LEU A 89 8.76 18.04 22.69
C LEU A 89 10.13 17.46 23.04
N LEU A 90 10.55 16.38 22.38
CA LEU A 90 11.91 15.83 22.51
C LEU A 90 12.96 16.62 21.70
N GLY A 91 12.55 17.64 20.94
CA GLY A 91 13.44 18.48 20.13
C GLY A 91 13.61 18.01 18.68
N MET A 92 12.79 17.08 18.21
CA MET A 92 12.79 16.67 16.80
C MET A 92 12.13 17.75 15.93
N ASN A 93 12.77 18.13 14.82
CA ASN A 93 12.19 19.06 13.86
C ASN A 93 11.14 18.36 12.98
N VAL A 94 9.88 18.38 13.43
CA VAL A 94 8.75 17.69 12.76
C VAL A 94 7.57 18.59 12.41
N LYS A 95 7.69 19.91 12.61
CA LYS A 95 6.61 20.89 12.35
C LYS A 95 6.05 20.80 10.92
N PHE A 96 6.89 20.50 9.94
CA PHE A 96 6.48 20.34 8.55
C PHE A 96 5.57 19.12 8.34
N LEU A 97 5.83 18.01 9.06
CA LEU A 97 4.98 16.82 9.05
C LEU A 97 3.66 17.09 9.78
N LEU A 98 3.70 17.77 10.93
CA LEU A 98 2.51 18.18 11.67
C LEU A 98 1.58 19.03 10.80
N LYS A 99 2.12 20.05 10.13
CA LYS A 99 1.35 20.87 9.17
C LYS A 99 0.71 20.04 8.07
N ARG A 100 1.41 19.02 7.56
CA ARG A 100 0.88 18.13 6.52
C ARG A 100 -0.24 17.24 7.07
N ILE A 101 -0.09 16.70 8.28
CA ILE A 101 -1.16 15.94 8.95
C ILE A 101 -2.39 16.82 9.21
N ASP A 102 -2.21 18.06 9.65
CA ASP A 102 -3.34 18.98 9.86
C ASP A 102 -4.09 19.28 8.55
N GLY A 103 -3.36 19.38 7.44
CA GLY A 103 -3.95 19.44 6.10
C GLY A 103 -4.79 18.19 5.78
N LEU A 104 -4.27 17.00 6.06
CA LEU A 104 -5.00 15.74 5.82
C LEU A 104 -6.23 15.57 6.73
N LEU A 105 -6.12 15.93 8.00
CA LEU A 105 -7.22 15.90 8.97
C LEU A 105 -8.31 16.91 8.59
N SER A 106 -7.94 18.13 8.17
CA SER A 106 -8.92 19.14 7.74
C SER A 106 -9.64 18.75 6.44
N LEU A 107 -8.95 18.09 5.51
CA LEU A 107 -9.59 17.48 4.32
C LEU A 107 -10.58 16.37 4.69
N SER A 108 -10.30 15.61 5.75
CA SER A 108 -11.22 14.60 6.27
C SER A 108 -12.38 15.19 7.06
N ALA A 109 -12.22 16.37 7.65
CA ALA A 109 -13.22 17.06 8.47
C ALA A 109 -14.11 18.04 7.69
N ARG A 110 -13.70 18.44 6.47
CA ARG A 110 -14.58 19.18 5.56
C ARG A 110 -15.83 18.32 5.34
N PRO A 111 -17.05 18.88 5.48
CA PRO A 111 -18.25 18.16 5.08
C PRO A 111 -18.06 17.80 3.62
N ARG A 112 -17.78 16.52 3.36
CA ARG A 112 -17.92 15.97 2.01
C ARG A 112 -19.40 16.18 1.70
N ASP A 113 -19.69 16.88 0.61
CA ASP A 113 -21.08 17.15 0.22
C ASP A 113 -21.89 15.85 0.38
N PRO A 114 -23.06 15.83 1.05
CA PRO A 114 -23.80 14.59 1.25
C PRO A 114 -23.99 13.81 -0.06
N ALA A 115 -24.09 14.53 -1.18
CA ALA A 115 -24.12 14.00 -2.55
C ALA A 115 -22.81 13.29 -2.98
N GLU A 116 -21.64 13.77 -2.57
CA GLU A 116 -20.35 13.12 -2.86
C GLU A 116 -20.12 11.88 -1.99
N HIS A 117 -20.63 11.87 -0.75
CA HIS A 117 -20.54 10.72 0.14
C HIS A 117 -21.54 9.61 -0.25
N GLU A 118 -22.76 9.98 -0.69
CA GLU A 118 -23.69 9.03 -1.32
C GLU A 118 -23.14 8.52 -2.65
N GLY A 119 -22.63 9.39 -3.53
CA GLY A 119 -22.06 9.00 -4.81
C GLY A 119 -20.84 8.08 -4.67
N TYR A 120 -19.98 8.28 -3.67
CA TYR A 120 -18.87 7.37 -3.40
C TYR A 120 -19.33 6.00 -2.88
N LYS A 121 -20.36 5.96 -2.02
CA LYS A 121 -20.95 4.70 -1.54
C LYS A 121 -21.65 3.96 -2.67
N GLU A 122 -22.38 4.68 -3.51
CA GLU A 122 -23.05 4.15 -4.69
C GLU A 122 -22.05 3.60 -5.69
N MET A 123 -20.97 4.33 -6.00
CA MET A 123 -19.88 3.86 -6.86
C MET A 123 -19.19 2.61 -6.30
N LYS A 124 -19.01 2.51 -4.98
CA LYS A 124 -18.44 1.31 -4.34
C LYS A 124 -19.39 0.11 -4.42
N LEU A 125 -20.70 0.33 -4.24
CA LEU A 125 -21.73 -0.69 -4.41
C LEU A 125 -21.83 -1.15 -5.86
N GLU A 126 -21.82 -0.22 -6.81
CA GLU A 126 -21.88 -0.49 -8.24
C GLU A 126 -20.64 -1.27 -8.70
N ARG A 127 -19.45 -0.91 -8.21
CA ARG A 127 -18.23 -1.69 -8.45
C ARG A 127 -18.30 -3.09 -7.88
N ALA A 128 -18.83 -3.26 -6.65
CA ALA A 128 -18.99 -4.58 -6.05
C ALA A 128 -20.00 -5.44 -6.84
N HIS A 129 -21.10 -4.84 -7.30
CA HIS A 129 -22.11 -5.48 -8.13
C HIS A 129 -21.55 -5.89 -9.50
N ALA A 130 -20.80 -5.00 -10.16
CA ALA A 130 -20.11 -5.30 -11.40
C ALA A 130 -19.10 -6.44 -11.23
N GLY A 131 -18.36 -6.45 -10.12
CA GLY A 131 -17.45 -7.54 -9.78
C GLY A 131 -18.15 -8.88 -9.54
N ALA A 132 -19.32 -8.89 -8.91
CA ALA A 132 -20.13 -10.10 -8.73
C ALA A 132 -20.64 -10.64 -10.07
N LYS A 133 -21.16 -9.77 -10.94
CA LYS A 133 -21.59 -10.14 -12.31
C LYS A 133 -20.44 -10.68 -13.15
N MET A 134 -19.25 -10.09 -13.04
CA MET A 134 -18.07 -10.56 -13.75
C MET A 134 -17.70 -12.00 -13.34
N LYS A 135 -17.71 -12.28 -12.03
CA LYS A 135 -17.47 -13.65 -11.51
C LYS A 135 -18.54 -14.64 -11.97
N GLU A 136 -19.80 -14.22 -12.00
CA GLU A 136 -20.89 -15.06 -12.52
C GLU A 136 -20.70 -15.38 -14.00
N LEU A 137 -20.36 -14.39 -14.82
CA LEU A 137 -20.07 -14.59 -16.24
C LEU A 137 -18.86 -15.49 -16.46
N GLU A 138 -17.78 -15.32 -15.68
CA GLU A 138 -16.60 -16.20 -15.73
C GLU A 138 -16.98 -17.66 -15.40
N SER A 139 -17.80 -17.88 -14.37
CA SER A 139 -18.30 -19.21 -14.00
C SER A 139 -19.11 -19.84 -15.13
N ARG A 140 -20.04 -19.08 -15.72
CA ARG A 140 -20.86 -19.54 -16.86
C ARG A 140 -19.98 -19.88 -18.07
N MET A 141 -18.99 -19.06 -18.38
CA MET A 141 -18.05 -19.31 -19.46
C MET A 141 -17.23 -20.58 -19.23
N SER A 142 -16.79 -20.83 -17.99
CA SER A 142 -16.10 -22.09 -17.64
C SER A 142 -17.01 -23.30 -17.86
N SER A 143 -18.27 -23.23 -17.41
CA SER A 143 -19.24 -24.31 -17.63
C SER A 143 -19.46 -24.61 -19.11
N VAL A 144 -19.64 -23.57 -19.95
CA VAL A 144 -19.77 -23.73 -21.40
C VAL A 144 -18.52 -24.38 -21.99
N LYS A 145 -17.33 -23.92 -21.59
CA LYS A 145 -16.06 -24.50 -22.04
C LYS A 145 -15.95 -25.99 -21.70
N ASP A 146 -16.42 -26.41 -20.53
CA ASP A 146 -16.39 -27.81 -20.14
C ASP A 146 -17.42 -28.66 -20.89
N THR A 147 -18.61 -28.11 -21.19
CA THR A 147 -19.58 -28.79 -22.07
C THR A 147 -19.04 -28.98 -23.48
N LEU A 148 -18.33 -27.99 -24.03
CA LEU A 148 -17.70 -28.10 -25.36
C LEU A 148 -16.66 -29.23 -25.39
N LYS A 149 -15.75 -29.27 -24.41
CA LYS A 149 -14.77 -30.36 -24.29
C LYS A 149 -15.44 -31.74 -24.21
N LYS A 150 -16.57 -31.85 -23.49
CA LYS A 150 -17.31 -33.11 -23.38
C LYS A 150 -17.87 -33.53 -24.74
N MET A 151 -18.47 -32.61 -25.48
CA MET A 151 -18.96 -32.86 -26.83
C MET A 151 -17.84 -33.27 -27.79
N ASP A 152 -16.67 -32.63 -27.72
CA ASP A 152 -15.51 -33.01 -28.53
C ASP A 152 -15.07 -34.45 -28.24
N VAL A 153 -15.01 -34.85 -26.96
CA VAL A 153 -14.67 -36.23 -26.56
C VAL A 153 -15.72 -37.23 -27.08
N GLU A 154 -17.01 -36.92 -26.96
CA GLU A 154 -18.10 -37.79 -27.46
C GLU A 154 -18.05 -37.92 -29.00
N MET A 155 -17.72 -36.84 -29.70
CA MET A 155 -17.57 -36.84 -31.16
C MET A 155 -16.39 -37.73 -31.60
N GLU A 156 -15.23 -37.58 -30.95
CA GLU A 156 -14.04 -38.40 -31.20
C GLU A 156 -14.28 -39.90 -30.89
N GLU A 157 -15.06 -40.21 -29.86
CA GLU A 157 -15.46 -41.58 -29.55
C GLU A 157 -16.39 -42.16 -30.64
N MET A 158 -17.36 -41.37 -31.10
CA MET A 158 -18.25 -41.77 -32.18
C MET A 158 -17.48 -42.02 -33.49
N LEU A 159 -16.54 -41.13 -33.85
CA LEU A 159 -15.67 -41.29 -35.01
C LEU A 159 -14.83 -42.58 -34.92
N ARG A 160 -14.25 -42.89 -33.76
CA ARG A 160 -13.51 -44.15 -33.53
C ARG A 160 -14.37 -45.39 -33.69
N ARG A 161 -15.63 -45.35 -33.24
CA ARG A 161 -16.57 -46.48 -33.41
C ARG A 161 -16.96 -46.69 -34.87
N LEU A 162 -17.12 -45.62 -35.64
CA LEU A 162 -17.39 -45.71 -37.08
C LEU A 162 -16.17 -46.27 -37.83
N ALA A 163 -14.96 -45.87 -37.46
CA ALA A 163 -13.72 -46.35 -38.08
C ALA A 163 -13.39 -47.83 -37.81
N THR A 164 -13.90 -48.39 -36.71
CA THR A 164 -13.71 -49.80 -36.33
C THR A 164 -14.90 -50.69 -36.70
N ALA A 165 -15.89 -50.15 -37.42
CA ALA A 165 -17.10 -50.88 -37.76
C ALA A 165 -16.85 -51.93 -38.86
N PRO A 166 -17.40 -53.17 -38.74
CA PRO A 166 -17.07 -54.29 -39.63
C PRO A 166 -17.40 -54.10 -41.13
N TRP A 167 -18.27 -53.16 -41.46
CA TRP A 167 -18.68 -52.89 -42.85
C TRP A 167 -17.60 -52.18 -43.68
N TYR A 168 -16.47 -51.79 -43.08
CA TYR A 168 -15.31 -51.21 -43.78
C TYR A 168 -14.31 -52.26 -44.32
N PHE A 169 -14.43 -53.54 -43.95
CA PHE A 169 -13.55 -54.63 -44.41
C PHE A 169 -14.31 -55.76 -45.12
N ALA A 170 -15.55 -55.50 -45.55
CA ALA A 170 -16.40 -56.48 -46.22
C ALA A 170 -16.59 -56.14 -47.71
N GLU A 171 -15.50 -55.90 -48.42
CA GLU A 171 -15.44 -56.07 -49.87
C GLU A 171 -14.11 -56.78 -50.19
N ASP A 172 -14.17 -58.10 -50.28
CA ASP A 172 -13.32 -58.98 -51.10
C ASP A 172 -14.15 -60.23 -51.47
#